data_AF-A0A4R9LL23-F1
#
_entry.id   AF-A0A4R9LL23-F1
#
_cell.length_a   1.000
_cell.length_b   1.000
_cell.length_c   1.000
_cell.angle_alpha   90.00
_cell.angle_beta   90.00
_cell.angle_gamma   90.00
#
_symmetry.space_group_name_H-M   'P 1'
#
loop_
_entity.id
_entity.type
_entity.pdbx_description
1 polymer ?
#
loop_
_entity_poly.entity_id
_entity_poly.type
_entity_poly.pdbx_seq_one_letter_code
_entity_poly.pdbx_strand_id
1 'polypeptide(L)'
;MLGRKNPDVDLNRNFPFQWGKFSGKYSSKNGESPYYIGPSESSESETKALIAFANKQGFVASISYHAYANSLLIPYSIESITNPEPDIATSIGKRMATGVQSFHPEKEFVAKKNLYPVDGVDQDYLFFQNGTLAYVMESSHLNPDYHLTEYIMDSFRPVWMGLLDQILDRKKIILKISDERDLPTEAEISSDSIRFFQGEKRKSHPETGIFFQIWDDSIISNIRIEKKGYDTIVFPANPKQTFQPEQVRLKKSKD
;
A
#
# COMPACT_ATOMS: atom_id res chain seq x y z
N MET A 1 4.98 -22.49 21.34
CA MET A 1 4.96 -23.11 20.00
C MET A 1 4.44 -22.02 19.06
N LEU A 2 5.34 -21.23 18.47
CA LEU A 2 5.00 -20.05 17.66
C LEU A 2 5.14 -20.42 16.20
N GLY A 3 4.03 -20.72 15.54
CA GLY A 3 3.98 -21.05 14.13
C GLY A 3 2.54 -21.25 13.70
N ARG A 4 2.27 -21.02 12.41
CA ARG A 4 0.95 -21.01 11.73
C ARG A 4 0.08 -22.28 11.89
N LYS A 5 0.50 -23.27 12.68
CA LYS A 5 -0.12 -24.59 12.83
C LYS A 5 -0.86 -24.81 14.17
N ASN A 6 -1.17 -23.75 14.92
CA ASN A 6 -2.03 -23.81 16.12
C ASN A 6 -3.02 -22.62 16.15
N PRO A 7 -4.14 -22.71 16.91
CA PRO A 7 -5.42 -22.03 16.66
C PRO A 7 -5.43 -20.56 17.11
N ASP A 8 -4.64 -19.75 16.42
CA ASP A 8 -4.61 -18.30 16.58
C ASP A 8 -5.03 -17.63 15.27
N VAL A 9 -5.39 -16.36 15.36
CA VAL A 9 -5.82 -15.57 14.20
C VAL A 9 -4.68 -15.48 13.17
N ASP A 10 -4.97 -15.75 11.89
CA ASP A 10 -4.05 -15.45 10.79
C ASP A 10 -3.97 -13.92 10.64
N LEU A 11 -2.86 -13.32 11.09
CA LEU A 11 -2.64 -11.87 11.01
C LEU A 11 -2.76 -11.35 9.57
N ASN A 12 -2.42 -12.16 8.57
CA ASN A 12 -2.60 -11.83 7.16
C ASN A 12 -4.04 -12.12 6.66
N ARG A 13 -5.02 -12.16 7.57
CA ARG A 13 -6.46 -12.09 7.30
C ARG A 13 -7.17 -11.16 8.26
N ASN A 14 -6.44 -10.38 9.07
CA ASN A 14 -6.98 -9.63 10.18
C ASN A 14 -7.13 -8.12 9.89
N PHE A 15 -6.73 -7.64 8.72
CA PHE A 15 -6.83 -6.21 8.38
C PHE A 15 -8.24 -5.81 7.91
N PRO A 16 -8.70 -4.57 8.14
CA PRO A 16 -10.08 -4.15 7.87
C PRO A 16 -10.54 -4.17 6.41
N PHE A 17 -9.64 -3.97 5.45
CA PHE A 17 -10.09 -3.82 4.06
C PHE A 17 -10.66 -5.14 3.52
N GLN A 18 -11.97 -5.11 3.23
CA GLN A 18 -12.73 -6.25 2.72
C GLN A 18 -12.65 -7.48 3.62
N TRP A 19 -12.46 -7.28 4.94
CA TRP A 19 -12.34 -8.37 5.91
C TRP A 19 -13.57 -9.29 5.89
N GLY A 20 -13.34 -10.60 5.76
CA GLY A 20 -14.42 -11.59 5.71
C GLY A 20 -15.31 -11.50 4.47
N LYS A 21 -14.83 -10.86 3.39
CA LYS A 21 -15.51 -10.84 2.09
C LYS A 21 -15.69 -12.25 1.53
N PHE A 22 -14.73 -13.14 1.77
CA PHE A 22 -14.79 -14.52 1.31
C PHE A 22 -15.18 -15.48 2.43
N SER A 23 -15.75 -16.61 2.02
CA SER A 23 -15.85 -17.80 2.87
C SER A 23 -15.28 -18.96 2.07
N GLY A 24 -14.27 -19.64 2.61
CA GLY A 24 -13.65 -20.73 1.88
C GLY A 24 -12.35 -21.24 2.47
N LYS A 25 -11.62 -22.02 1.68
CA LYS A 25 -10.42 -22.72 2.13
C LYS A 25 -9.34 -21.80 2.69
N TYR A 26 -9.24 -20.56 2.19
CA TYR A 26 -8.16 -19.62 2.53
C TYR A 26 -8.65 -18.40 3.34
N SER A 27 -9.89 -18.42 3.83
CA SER A 27 -10.50 -17.41 4.70
C SER A 27 -11.67 -18.05 5.47
N SER A 28 -11.54 -18.19 6.80
CA SER A 28 -12.47 -18.96 7.61
C SER A 28 -12.84 -18.27 8.93
N LYS A 29 -14.09 -18.44 9.35
CA LYS A 29 -14.57 -18.06 10.68
C LYS A 29 -14.43 -19.20 11.71
N ASN A 30 -14.00 -20.39 11.29
CA ASN A 30 -13.69 -21.48 12.21
C ASN A 30 -12.35 -21.20 12.90
N GLY A 31 -12.37 -21.07 14.24
CA GLY A 31 -11.18 -20.84 15.06
C GLY A 31 -10.11 -21.94 14.97
N GLU A 32 -10.48 -23.13 14.52
CA GLU A 32 -9.54 -24.25 14.30
C GLU A 32 -8.86 -24.20 12.93
N SER A 33 -9.27 -23.27 12.05
CA SER A 33 -8.68 -23.12 10.72
C SER A 33 -7.33 -22.41 10.80
N PRO A 34 -6.30 -22.86 10.05
CA PRO A 34 -5.06 -22.09 9.88
C PRO A 34 -5.25 -20.78 9.09
N TYR A 35 -6.46 -20.53 8.59
CA TYR A 35 -6.89 -19.30 7.95
C TYR A 35 -8.01 -18.62 8.75
N TYR A 36 -8.03 -18.80 10.07
CA TYR A 36 -8.99 -18.14 10.94
C TYR A 36 -8.78 -16.62 10.87
N ILE A 37 -9.80 -15.89 10.42
CA ILE A 37 -9.70 -14.44 10.17
C ILE A 37 -9.81 -13.58 11.45
N GLY A 38 -10.17 -14.22 12.56
CA GLY A 38 -10.42 -13.58 13.85
C GLY A 38 -11.91 -13.34 14.15
N PRO A 39 -12.24 -12.92 15.37
CA PRO A 39 -13.62 -12.60 15.78
C PRO A 39 -14.15 -11.31 15.16
N SER A 40 -13.26 -10.38 14.79
CA SER A 40 -13.55 -9.13 14.09
C SER A 40 -12.33 -8.68 13.29
N GLU A 41 -12.50 -7.75 12.35
CA GLU A 41 -11.37 -7.02 11.78
C GLU A 41 -10.54 -6.36 12.89
N SER A 42 -9.23 -6.29 12.68
CA SER A 42 -8.24 -5.74 13.60
C SER A 42 -8.48 -6.19 15.04
N SER A 43 -8.71 -7.50 15.24
CA SER A 43 -8.90 -8.07 16.59
C SER A 43 -7.57 -8.20 17.34
N GLU A 44 -6.51 -8.55 16.61
CA GLU A 44 -5.19 -8.81 17.19
C GLU A 44 -4.42 -7.53 17.51
N SER A 45 -3.59 -7.60 18.55
CA SER A 45 -2.83 -6.46 19.04
C SER A 45 -1.76 -6.00 18.02
N GLU A 46 -1.21 -6.94 17.28
CA GLU A 46 -0.20 -6.79 16.25
C GLU A 46 -0.78 -6.03 15.05
N THR A 47 -1.97 -6.42 14.61
CA THR A 47 -2.71 -5.71 13.54
C THR A 47 -3.00 -4.27 13.96
N LYS A 48 -3.51 -4.06 15.17
CA LYS A 48 -3.77 -2.71 15.72
C LYS A 48 -2.49 -1.88 15.77
N ALA A 49 -1.38 -2.45 16.21
CA ALA A 49 -0.10 -1.77 16.29
C ALA A 49 0.42 -1.35 14.91
N LEU A 50 0.36 -2.23 13.90
CA LEU A 50 0.77 -1.92 12.54
C LEU A 50 -0.10 -0.82 11.90
N ILE A 51 -1.43 -0.87 12.09
CA ILE A 51 -2.34 0.16 11.60
C ILE A 51 -2.02 1.51 12.24
N ALA A 52 -1.87 1.55 13.57
CA ALA A 52 -1.53 2.78 14.29
C ALA A 52 -0.18 3.35 13.83
N PHE A 53 0.82 2.48 13.62
CA PHE A 53 2.13 2.88 13.15
C PHE A 53 2.08 3.44 11.72
N ALA A 54 1.40 2.75 10.81
CA ALA A 54 1.26 3.20 9.41
C ALA A 54 0.54 4.55 9.32
N ASN A 55 -0.53 4.75 10.08
CA ASN A 55 -1.29 5.99 10.09
C ASN A 55 -0.50 7.15 10.72
N LYS A 56 0.34 6.86 11.72
CA LYS A 56 1.21 7.87 12.37
C LYS A 56 2.38 8.31 11.49
N GLN A 57 2.94 7.40 10.69
CA GLN A 57 4.10 7.70 9.86
C GLN A 57 3.73 8.19 8.45
N GLY A 58 2.60 7.73 7.90
CA GLY A 58 2.20 8.05 6.53
C GLY A 58 3.17 7.47 5.49
N PHE A 59 3.48 6.18 5.59
CA PHE A 59 4.44 5.53 4.69
C PHE A 59 4.03 5.64 3.21
N VAL A 60 4.97 6.08 2.37
CA VAL A 60 4.76 6.15 0.92
C VAL A 60 4.77 4.76 0.26
N ALA A 61 5.48 3.81 0.86
CA ALA A 61 5.60 2.45 0.36
C ALA A 61 5.89 1.45 1.50
N SER A 62 5.58 0.18 1.26
CA SER A 62 5.79 -0.93 2.20
C SER A 62 6.08 -2.23 1.45
N ILE A 63 6.90 -3.10 2.03
CA ILE A 63 7.08 -4.49 1.59
C ILE A 63 6.91 -5.40 2.79
N SER A 64 5.91 -6.28 2.74
CA SER A 64 5.76 -7.40 3.67
C SER A 64 6.47 -8.63 3.11
N TYR A 65 7.26 -9.30 3.95
CA TYR A 65 8.08 -10.45 3.53
C TYR A 65 7.37 -11.75 3.90
N HIS A 66 7.08 -12.55 2.89
CA HIS A 66 6.45 -13.85 3.00
C HIS A 66 7.34 -14.95 2.41
N ALA A 67 6.85 -16.18 2.45
CA ALA A 67 7.53 -17.36 1.98
C ALA A 67 6.55 -18.32 1.29
N TYR A 68 7.08 -19.01 0.26
CA TYR A 68 6.59 -20.22 -0.43
C TYR A 68 6.26 -20.04 -1.91
N ALA A 69 6.12 -18.82 -2.44
CA ALA A 69 5.55 -18.63 -3.78
C ALA A 69 6.47 -18.02 -4.87
N ASN A 70 7.66 -17.52 -4.53
CA ASN A 70 8.59 -16.91 -5.48
C ASN A 70 7.94 -15.84 -6.39
N SER A 71 7.29 -14.84 -5.78
CA SER A 71 6.54 -13.82 -6.51
C SER A 71 6.44 -12.50 -5.76
N LEU A 72 6.12 -11.42 -6.48
CA LEU A 72 5.70 -10.16 -5.89
C LEU A 72 4.18 -10.04 -5.99
N LEU A 73 3.48 -9.93 -4.86
CA LEU A 73 2.05 -9.66 -4.85
C LEU A 73 1.82 -8.15 -4.88
N ILE A 74 0.86 -7.71 -5.70
CA ILE A 74 0.50 -6.30 -5.90
C ILE A 74 -0.92 -6.06 -5.37
N PRO A 75 -1.20 -4.89 -4.77
CA PRO A 75 -2.55 -4.59 -4.35
C PRO A 75 -3.39 -4.29 -5.60
N TYR A 76 -4.71 -4.42 -5.57
CA TYR A 76 -5.46 -5.20 -4.62
C TYR A 76 -5.36 -6.69 -4.95
N SER A 77 -5.16 -7.50 -3.92
CA SER A 77 -5.00 -8.95 -4.00
C SER A 77 -6.32 -9.68 -4.31
N ILE A 78 -7.45 -8.98 -4.25
CA ILE A 78 -8.77 -9.51 -4.58
C ILE A 78 -9.03 -9.35 -6.08
N GLU A 79 -9.23 -10.47 -6.79
CA GLU A 79 -9.35 -10.50 -8.27
C GLU A 79 -10.48 -9.60 -8.80
N SER A 80 -11.63 -9.60 -8.12
CA SER A 80 -12.81 -8.80 -8.49
C SER A 80 -12.70 -7.32 -8.10
N ILE A 81 -11.60 -6.90 -7.48
CA ILE A 81 -11.35 -5.52 -7.08
C ILE A 81 -10.34 -4.87 -8.02
N THR A 82 -10.70 -3.70 -8.52
CA THR A 82 -9.87 -2.91 -9.43
C THR A 82 -9.09 -1.85 -8.65
N ASN A 83 -7.83 -1.68 -9.02
CA ASN A 83 -6.99 -0.59 -8.52
C ASN A 83 -7.46 0.76 -9.04
N PRO A 84 -7.09 1.87 -8.39
CA PRO A 84 -7.24 3.19 -8.97
C PRO A 84 -6.64 3.26 -10.37
N GLU A 85 -7.28 4.00 -11.27
CA GLU A 85 -6.76 4.30 -12.59
C GLU A 85 -6.12 5.69 -12.60
N PRO A 86 -4.89 5.86 -13.10
CA PRO A 86 -4.01 4.81 -13.64
C PRO A 86 -3.44 3.90 -12.56
N ASP A 87 -3.24 2.63 -12.92
CA ASP A 87 -2.76 1.58 -12.01
C ASP A 87 -1.23 1.64 -11.81
N ILE A 88 -0.81 2.67 -11.07
CA ILE A 88 0.60 2.93 -10.74
C ILE A 88 1.18 1.79 -9.89
N ALA A 89 0.40 1.21 -8.98
CA ALA A 89 0.85 0.13 -8.10
C ALA A 89 1.25 -1.11 -8.90
N THR A 90 0.43 -1.53 -9.87
CA THR A 90 0.77 -2.64 -10.78
C THR A 90 1.95 -2.29 -11.69
N SER A 91 1.99 -1.08 -12.23
CA SER A 91 3.09 -0.63 -13.11
C SER A 91 4.44 -0.67 -12.41
N ILE A 92 4.51 -0.21 -11.16
CA ILE A 92 5.71 -0.28 -10.32
C ILE A 92 6.05 -1.72 -9.95
N GLY A 93 5.08 -2.51 -9.50
CA GLY A 93 5.30 -3.91 -9.12
C GLY A 93 5.86 -4.76 -10.26
N LYS A 94 5.35 -4.58 -11.49
CA LYS A 94 5.89 -5.26 -12.68
C LYS A 94 7.35 -4.88 -12.94
N ARG A 95 7.72 -3.61 -12.80
CA ARG A 95 9.13 -3.17 -12.97
C ARG A 95 10.03 -3.71 -11.87
N MET A 96 9.59 -3.71 -10.62
CA MET A 96 10.32 -4.34 -9.51
C MET A 96 10.61 -5.82 -9.82
N ALA A 97 9.62 -6.56 -10.31
CA ALA A 97 9.78 -7.97 -10.64
C ALA A 97 10.80 -8.22 -11.77
N THR A 98 10.91 -7.33 -12.77
CA THR A 98 11.90 -7.49 -13.86
C THR A 98 13.35 -7.39 -13.39
N GLY A 99 13.61 -6.78 -12.22
CA GLY A 99 14.95 -6.68 -11.65
C GLY A 99 15.42 -7.96 -10.95
N VAL A 100 14.57 -8.98 -10.81
CA VAL A 100 14.87 -10.19 -10.05
C VAL A 100 15.27 -11.32 -10.96
N GLN A 101 16.50 -11.79 -10.80
CA GLN A 101 16.89 -13.08 -11.35
C GLN A 101 16.27 -14.20 -10.49
N SER A 102 15.40 -15.01 -11.08
CA SER A 102 14.95 -16.24 -10.43
C SER A 102 16.02 -17.32 -10.56
N PHE A 103 16.39 -17.93 -9.43
CA PHE A 103 17.27 -19.11 -9.40
C PHE A 103 16.48 -20.43 -9.48
N HIS A 104 15.15 -20.36 -9.58
CA HIS A 104 14.32 -21.53 -9.81
C HIS A 104 14.32 -21.87 -11.31
N PRO A 105 14.73 -23.09 -11.72
CA PRO A 105 14.98 -23.42 -13.13
C PRO A 105 13.74 -23.30 -14.03
N GLU A 106 12.55 -23.47 -13.46
CA GLU A 106 11.28 -23.50 -14.22
C GLU A 106 10.31 -22.36 -13.88
N LYS A 107 10.66 -21.45 -12.96
CA LYS A 107 9.72 -20.43 -12.47
C LYS A 107 10.38 -19.07 -12.38
N GLU A 108 9.95 -18.15 -13.22
CA GLU A 108 10.34 -16.75 -13.13
C GLU A 108 9.73 -16.08 -11.90
N PHE A 109 10.42 -15.07 -11.38
CA PHE A 109 9.88 -14.19 -10.36
C PHE A 109 9.02 -13.13 -11.04
N VAL A 110 7.72 -13.11 -10.74
CA VAL A 110 6.75 -12.28 -11.45
C VAL A 110 5.82 -11.54 -10.48
N ALA A 111 5.33 -10.39 -10.92
CA ALA A 111 4.29 -9.66 -10.22
C ALA A 111 2.90 -10.26 -10.51
N LYS A 112 2.10 -10.51 -9.48
CA LYS A 112 0.75 -11.08 -9.56
C LYS A 112 -0.18 -10.38 -8.58
N LYS A 113 -1.48 -10.32 -8.86
CA LYS A 113 -2.46 -9.85 -7.86
C LYS A 113 -2.53 -10.80 -6.67
N ASN A 114 -2.66 -12.09 -6.95
CA ASN A 114 -2.73 -13.12 -5.91
C ASN A 114 -2.26 -14.48 -6.41
N LEU A 115 -2.15 -15.40 -5.45
CA LEU A 115 -1.91 -16.84 -5.69
C LEU A 115 -3.21 -17.64 -5.55
N TYR A 116 -4.10 -17.15 -4.70
CA TYR A 116 -5.43 -17.65 -4.39
C TYR A 116 -6.23 -16.50 -3.75
N PRO A 117 -7.57 -16.57 -3.70
CA PRO A 117 -8.38 -15.55 -3.07
C PRO A 117 -8.01 -15.36 -1.59
N VAL A 118 -7.71 -14.11 -1.21
CA VAL A 118 -7.41 -13.68 0.15
C VAL A 118 -8.12 -12.37 0.44
N ASP A 119 -8.45 -12.12 1.69
CA ASP A 119 -9.09 -10.91 2.19
C ASP A 119 -8.48 -10.50 3.53
N GLY A 120 -8.66 -9.23 3.92
CA GLY A 120 -8.12 -8.71 5.18
C GLY A 120 -6.60 -8.78 5.29
N VAL A 121 -5.89 -8.54 4.18
CA VAL A 121 -4.42 -8.51 4.13
C VAL A 121 -3.89 -7.09 4.37
N ASP A 122 -2.66 -6.99 4.86
CA ASP A 122 -2.00 -5.71 5.18
C ASP A 122 -1.80 -4.83 3.93
N GLN A 123 -1.31 -5.44 2.85
CA GLN A 123 -1.04 -4.79 1.57
C GLN A 123 -2.27 -4.02 1.04
N ASP A 124 -3.42 -4.68 0.99
CA ASP A 124 -4.64 -4.09 0.44
C ASP A 124 -5.16 -2.99 1.36
N TYR A 125 -5.10 -3.19 2.68
CA TYR A 125 -5.50 -2.17 3.64
C TYR A 125 -4.64 -0.91 3.57
N LEU A 126 -3.30 -1.06 3.55
CA LEU A 126 -2.37 0.07 3.48
C LEU A 126 -2.55 0.85 2.17
N PHE A 127 -2.75 0.16 1.05
CA PHE A 127 -3.00 0.81 -0.23
C PHE A 127 -4.37 1.51 -0.28
N PHE A 128 -5.42 0.88 0.23
CA PHE A 128 -6.76 1.46 0.31
C PHE A 128 -6.75 2.72 1.19
N GLN A 129 -6.31 2.58 2.43
CA GLN A 129 -6.45 3.58 3.49
C GLN A 129 -5.52 4.77 3.27
N ASN A 130 -4.25 4.52 2.93
CA ASN A 130 -3.21 5.54 2.93
C ASN A 130 -2.67 5.87 1.53
N GLY A 131 -2.98 5.04 0.52
CA GLY A 131 -2.31 5.12 -0.78
C GLY A 131 -0.86 4.66 -0.75
N THR A 132 -0.44 4.00 0.33
CA THR A 132 0.88 3.37 0.46
C THR A 132 1.07 2.36 -0.66
N LEU A 133 2.16 2.46 -1.42
CA LEU A 133 2.56 1.45 -2.39
C LEU A 133 3.04 0.20 -1.63
N ALA A 134 2.09 -0.63 -1.22
CA ALA A 134 2.32 -1.79 -0.37
C ALA A 134 2.39 -3.06 -1.21
N TYR A 135 3.45 -3.84 -1.03
CA TYR A 135 3.73 -5.08 -1.76
C TYR A 135 3.95 -6.25 -0.80
N VAL A 136 3.65 -7.48 -1.23
CA VAL A 136 4.12 -8.68 -0.53
C VAL A 136 5.17 -9.36 -1.38
N MET A 137 6.34 -9.61 -0.80
CA MET A 137 7.39 -10.36 -1.47
C MET A 137 7.43 -11.79 -0.93
N GLU A 138 7.13 -12.74 -1.79
CA GLU A 138 7.09 -14.16 -1.47
C GLU A 138 8.42 -14.82 -1.84
N SER A 139 9.16 -15.33 -0.85
CA SER A 139 10.34 -16.14 -1.11
C SER A 139 10.02 -17.53 -1.64
N SER A 140 11.02 -18.22 -2.15
CA SER A 140 10.91 -19.60 -2.63
C SER A 140 10.95 -20.65 -1.51
N HIS A 141 11.33 -20.28 -0.28
CA HIS A 141 11.62 -21.23 0.80
C HIS A 141 10.79 -20.94 2.05
N LEU A 142 10.06 -21.95 2.53
CA LEU A 142 9.46 -21.93 3.86
C LEU A 142 10.49 -22.43 4.87
N ASN A 143 10.88 -21.59 5.83
CA ASN A 143 11.86 -21.92 6.88
C ASN A 143 13.17 -22.53 6.34
N PRO A 144 13.92 -21.82 5.49
CA PRO A 144 15.20 -22.29 4.97
C PRO A 144 16.21 -22.49 6.10
N ASP A 145 17.19 -23.38 5.89
CA ASP A 145 18.37 -23.44 6.76
C ASP A 145 19.05 -22.07 6.81
N TYR A 146 19.50 -21.66 8.00
CA TYR A 146 20.01 -20.31 8.24
C TYR A 146 21.15 -19.88 7.30
N HIS A 147 22.00 -20.83 6.87
CA HIS A 147 23.08 -20.55 5.94
C HIS A 147 22.60 -20.09 4.54
N LEU A 148 21.33 -20.35 4.19
CA LEU A 148 20.71 -19.89 2.94
C LEU A 148 20.13 -18.48 3.05
N THR A 149 19.96 -17.94 4.26
CA THR A 149 19.28 -16.65 4.48
C THR A 149 20.00 -15.51 3.76
N GLU A 150 21.33 -15.45 3.79
CA GLU A 150 22.10 -14.42 3.10
C GLU A 150 21.83 -14.42 1.59
N TYR A 151 21.89 -15.60 0.95
CA TYR A 151 21.62 -15.75 -0.48
C TYR A 151 20.19 -15.37 -0.86
N ILE A 152 19.20 -15.72 -0.02
CA ILE A 152 17.81 -15.33 -0.25
C ILE A 152 17.67 -13.81 -0.14
N MET A 153 18.27 -13.18 0.87
CA MET A 153 18.24 -11.73 1.03
C MET A 153 18.97 -10.98 -0.10
N ASP A 154 20.11 -11.50 -0.56
CA ASP A 154 20.84 -10.94 -1.70
C ASP A 154 20.01 -11.03 -2.99
N SER A 155 19.29 -12.13 -3.21
CA SER A 155 18.38 -12.28 -4.35
C SER A 155 17.19 -11.29 -4.31
N PHE A 156 16.82 -10.83 -3.11
CA PHE A 156 15.74 -9.90 -2.88
C PHE A 156 16.15 -8.43 -2.91
N ARG A 157 17.46 -8.16 -2.83
CA ARG A 157 18.01 -6.80 -2.89
C ARG A 157 17.51 -5.98 -4.08
N PRO A 158 17.49 -6.52 -5.32
CA PRO A 158 16.97 -5.79 -6.48
C PRO A 158 15.50 -5.38 -6.36
N VAL A 159 14.66 -6.11 -5.59
CA VAL A 159 13.23 -5.81 -5.45
C VAL A 159 13.03 -4.52 -4.66
N TRP A 160 13.58 -4.46 -3.45
CA TRP A 160 13.37 -3.29 -2.58
C TRP A 160 14.15 -2.09 -3.09
N MET A 161 15.33 -2.29 -3.71
CA MET A 161 16.05 -1.22 -4.41
C MET A 161 15.21 -0.68 -5.57
N GLY A 162 14.63 -1.57 -6.40
CA GLY A 162 13.77 -1.17 -7.50
C GLY A 162 12.57 -0.34 -7.05
N LEU A 163 11.96 -0.67 -5.90
CA LEU A 163 10.89 0.16 -5.32
C LEU A 163 11.39 1.54 -4.91
N LEU A 164 12.55 1.62 -4.26
CA LEU A 164 13.17 2.90 -3.91
C LEU A 164 13.47 3.72 -5.16
N ASP A 165 14.06 3.13 -6.19
CA ASP A 165 14.34 3.80 -7.47
C ASP A 165 13.04 4.34 -8.10
N GLN A 166 11.95 3.57 -8.08
CA GLN A 166 10.65 4.07 -8.57
C GLN A 166 10.15 5.28 -7.75
N ILE A 167 10.40 5.33 -6.45
CA ILE A 167 9.99 6.46 -5.58
C ILE A 167 10.90 7.67 -5.78
N LEU A 168 12.20 7.45 -5.95
CA LEU A 168 13.20 8.49 -6.11
C LEU A 168 13.08 9.16 -7.49
N ASP A 169 12.97 8.37 -8.56
CA ASP A 169 13.15 8.85 -9.93
C ASP A 169 11.85 9.25 -10.63
N ARG A 170 10.71 8.71 -10.20
CA ARG A 170 9.42 9.10 -10.78
C ARG A 170 9.06 10.51 -10.36
N LYS A 171 8.35 11.19 -11.25
CA LYS A 171 7.65 12.39 -10.88
C LYS A 171 6.58 12.07 -9.84
N LYS A 172 6.42 12.98 -8.90
CA LYS A 172 5.45 12.91 -7.81
C LYS A 172 4.90 14.28 -7.49
N ILE A 173 3.71 14.27 -6.93
CA ILE A 173 3.12 15.41 -6.26
C ILE A 173 3.47 15.30 -4.78
N ILE A 174 4.06 16.36 -4.24
CA ILE A 174 4.27 16.50 -2.80
C ILE A 174 3.70 17.85 -2.40
N LEU A 175 2.72 17.85 -1.51
CA LEU A 175 2.11 19.07 -0.98
C LEU A 175 2.41 19.15 0.50
N LYS A 176 2.54 20.38 1.02
CA LYS A 176 2.50 20.67 2.44
C LYS A 176 1.34 21.62 2.71
N ILE A 177 0.27 21.07 3.28
CA ILE A 177 -1.01 21.73 3.51
C ILE A 177 -1.07 22.27 4.93
N SER A 178 -1.44 23.55 5.05
CA SER A 178 -1.58 24.24 6.33
C SER A 178 -2.84 25.11 6.37
N ASP A 179 -3.28 25.50 7.57
CA ASP A 179 -4.36 26.46 7.78
C ASP A 179 -3.86 27.92 7.76
N GLU A 180 -4.76 28.87 8.04
CA GLU A 180 -4.43 30.30 8.12
C GLU A 180 -3.49 30.66 9.27
N ARG A 181 -3.15 29.72 10.16
CA ARG A 181 -2.15 29.89 11.24
C ARG A 181 -0.86 29.13 10.95
N ASP A 182 -0.70 28.66 9.72
CA ASP A 182 0.44 27.86 9.25
C ASP A 182 0.58 26.53 10.02
N LEU A 183 -0.51 26.03 10.62
CA LEU A 183 -0.54 24.71 11.26
C LEU A 183 -0.82 23.62 10.23
N PRO A 184 -0.09 22.49 10.27
CA PRO A 184 -0.38 21.30 9.47
C PRO A 184 -1.86 20.93 9.48
N THR A 185 -2.40 20.63 8.29
CA THR A 185 -3.82 20.39 8.15
C THR A 185 -4.11 19.21 7.22
N GLU A 186 -4.86 18.23 7.73
CA GLU A 186 -5.48 17.18 6.91
C GLU A 186 -6.54 17.80 5.99
N ALA A 187 -6.42 17.54 4.69
CA ALA A 187 -7.41 17.84 3.65
C ALA A 187 -7.50 16.64 2.70
N GLU A 188 -8.61 16.52 1.97
CA GLU A 188 -8.79 15.53 0.91
C GLU A 188 -8.21 16.08 -0.40
N ILE A 189 -7.42 15.28 -1.10
CA ILE A 189 -6.80 15.60 -2.38
C ILE A 189 -7.42 14.70 -3.44
N SER A 190 -7.91 15.29 -4.51
CA SER A 190 -8.48 14.57 -5.65
C SER A 190 -8.00 15.15 -6.98
N SER A 191 -8.17 14.39 -8.05
CA SER A 191 -7.83 14.77 -9.42
C SER A 191 -8.81 14.07 -10.35
N ASP A 192 -9.35 14.80 -11.33
CA ASP A 192 -10.33 14.25 -12.29
C ASP A 192 -9.71 13.15 -13.18
N SER A 193 -8.38 13.07 -13.20
CA SER A 193 -7.65 12.04 -13.94
C SER A 193 -7.26 10.82 -13.10
N ILE A 194 -7.64 10.80 -11.83
CA ILE A 194 -7.48 9.61 -10.99
C ILE A 194 -8.86 9.09 -10.62
N ARG A 195 -9.17 7.88 -11.10
CA ARG A 195 -10.42 7.21 -10.79
C ARG A 195 -10.24 6.21 -9.66
N PHE A 196 -10.97 6.42 -8.57
CA PHE A 196 -11.05 5.50 -7.45
C PHE A 196 -12.28 4.59 -7.58
N PHE A 197 -12.15 3.31 -7.24
CA PHE A 197 -13.21 2.31 -7.46
C PHE A 197 -13.75 1.72 -6.17
N GLN A 198 -13.01 1.80 -5.07
CA GLN A 198 -13.34 1.18 -3.79
C GLN A 198 -13.75 2.20 -2.73
N GLY A 199 -13.84 3.49 -3.11
CA GLY A 199 -14.06 4.58 -2.18
C GLY A 199 -12.78 5.04 -1.48
N GLU A 200 -11.63 4.79 -2.10
CA GLU A 200 -10.35 5.29 -1.63
C GLU A 200 -10.41 6.81 -1.47
N LYS A 201 -9.81 7.30 -0.38
CA LYS A 201 -9.58 8.71 -0.16
C LYS A 201 -8.09 8.96 -0.05
N ARG A 202 -7.65 10.10 -0.57
CA ARG A 202 -6.27 10.55 -0.50
C ARG A 202 -6.25 11.83 0.28
N LYS A 203 -5.45 11.85 1.35
CA LYS A 203 -5.45 12.96 2.30
C LYS A 203 -4.04 13.36 2.67
N SER A 204 -3.84 14.63 3.00
CA SER A 204 -2.62 15.06 3.67
C SER A 204 -2.57 14.54 5.10
N HIS A 205 -1.38 14.22 5.56
CA HIS A 205 -1.15 13.74 6.92
C HIS A 205 -1.55 14.80 7.96
N PRO A 206 -2.30 14.45 9.01
CA PRO A 206 -2.87 15.43 9.95
C PRO A 206 -1.82 16.21 10.75
N GLU A 207 -0.70 15.58 11.11
CA GLU A 207 0.33 16.23 11.95
C GLU A 207 1.41 16.96 11.16
N THR A 208 1.57 16.65 9.86
CA THR A 208 2.66 17.21 9.04
C THR A 208 2.16 18.02 7.85
N GLY A 209 0.88 17.85 7.48
CA GLY A 209 0.27 18.46 6.31
C GLY A 209 0.77 17.85 4.99
N ILE A 210 1.62 16.82 5.05
CA ILE A 210 2.25 16.26 3.87
C ILE A 210 1.28 15.35 3.13
N PHE A 211 1.15 15.60 1.83
CA PHE A 211 0.55 14.67 0.89
C PHE A 211 1.63 14.21 -0.09
N PHE A 212 1.63 12.92 -0.44
CA PHE A 212 2.55 12.33 -1.41
C PHE A 212 1.78 11.43 -2.38
N GLN A 213 2.02 11.60 -3.67
CA GLN A 213 1.55 10.65 -4.68
C GLN A 213 2.50 10.61 -5.88
N ILE A 214 2.92 9.40 -6.28
CA ILE A 214 3.59 9.20 -7.57
C ILE A 214 2.64 9.59 -8.70
N TRP A 215 3.17 10.27 -9.71
CA TRP A 215 2.41 10.79 -10.82
C TRP A 215 2.80 10.12 -12.14
N ASP A 216 1.81 9.95 -13.01
CA ASP A 216 2.01 9.49 -14.38
C ASP A 216 1.94 10.68 -15.34
N ASP A 217 2.98 10.87 -16.16
CA ASP A 217 3.09 12.00 -17.10
C ASP A 217 2.04 11.99 -18.21
N SER A 218 1.38 10.85 -18.44
CA SER A 218 0.23 10.79 -19.35
C SER A 218 -0.99 11.57 -18.82
N ILE A 219 -0.95 12.01 -17.55
CA ILE A 219 -1.99 12.79 -16.91
C ILE A 219 -1.67 14.29 -16.95
N ILE A 220 -2.44 15.05 -17.73
CA ILE A 220 -2.59 16.49 -17.55
C ILE A 220 -3.90 16.71 -16.78
N SER A 221 -3.80 17.14 -15.52
CA SER A 221 -4.98 17.32 -14.67
C SER A 221 -4.81 18.45 -13.67
N ASN A 222 -5.94 18.84 -13.09
CA ASN A 222 -5.96 19.72 -11.93
C ASN A 222 -5.98 18.89 -10.65
N ILE A 223 -5.27 19.38 -9.65
CA ILE A 223 -5.40 18.93 -8.28
C ILE A 223 -6.49 19.77 -7.62
N ARG A 224 -7.40 19.09 -6.92
CA ARG A 224 -8.44 19.67 -6.08
C ARG A 224 -8.13 19.33 -4.63
N ILE A 225 -8.20 20.33 -3.75
CA ILE A 225 -7.99 20.18 -2.31
C ILE A 225 -9.23 20.65 -1.57
N GLU A 226 -9.80 19.78 -0.76
CA GLU A 226 -11.07 20.01 -0.08
C GLU A 226 -11.00 19.68 1.41
N LYS A 227 -11.56 20.58 2.22
CA LYS A 227 -11.73 20.40 3.65
C LYS A 227 -12.97 21.15 4.12
N LYS A 228 -13.85 20.50 4.86
CA LYS A 228 -15.05 21.13 5.41
C LYS A 228 -14.69 22.39 6.21
N GLY A 229 -15.34 23.51 5.88
CA GLY A 229 -15.10 24.82 6.50
C GLY A 229 -13.96 25.63 5.89
N TYR A 230 -13.39 25.18 4.77
CA TYR A 230 -12.36 25.87 4.01
C TYR A 230 -12.75 25.97 2.54
N ASP A 231 -12.25 27.01 1.88
CA ASP A 231 -12.43 27.19 0.45
C ASP A 231 -11.72 26.08 -0.33
N THR A 232 -12.41 25.55 -1.35
CA THR A 232 -11.81 24.58 -2.27
C THR A 232 -10.72 25.25 -3.10
N ILE A 233 -9.55 24.64 -3.15
CA ILE A 233 -8.43 25.08 -3.99
C ILE A 233 -8.31 24.13 -5.18
N VAL A 234 -8.18 24.69 -6.38
CA VAL A 234 -7.95 23.93 -7.62
C VAL A 234 -6.81 24.56 -8.40
N PHE A 235 -5.82 23.78 -8.81
CA PHE A 235 -4.68 24.24 -9.60
C PHE A 235 -4.12 23.12 -10.49
N PRO A 236 -3.44 23.45 -11.60
CA PRO A 236 -2.79 22.44 -12.45
C PRO A 236 -1.76 21.63 -11.67
N ALA A 237 -1.76 20.30 -11.83
CA ALA A 237 -0.75 19.44 -11.24
C ALA A 237 0.65 19.80 -11.76
N ASN A 238 1.61 19.93 -10.85
CA ASN A 238 3.01 20.23 -11.17
C ASN A 238 3.95 19.12 -10.63
N PRO A 239 3.93 17.93 -11.24
CA PRO A 239 4.65 16.77 -10.71
C PRO A 239 6.16 16.90 -10.95
N LYS A 240 6.95 16.68 -9.90
CA LYS A 240 8.41 16.87 -9.88
C LYS A 240 9.13 15.58 -9.47
N GLN A 241 10.36 15.40 -9.93
CA GLN A 241 11.23 14.30 -9.44
C GLN A 241 11.85 14.62 -8.07
N THR A 242 11.94 15.89 -7.70
CA THR A 242 12.49 16.34 -6.41
C THR A 242 11.53 16.07 -5.26
N PHE A 243 12.07 15.93 -4.04
CA PHE A 243 11.27 15.81 -2.80
C PHE A 243 10.84 17.16 -2.19
N GLN A 244 10.89 18.26 -2.95
CA GLN A 244 10.48 19.57 -2.45
C GLN A 244 8.95 19.71 -2.47
N PRO A 245 8.29 19.91 -1.31
CA PRO A 245 6.86 20.08 -1.25
C PRO A 245 6.41 21.45 -1.74
N GLU A 246 5.32 21.49 -2.50
CA GLU A 246 4.58 22.71 -2.80
C GLU A 246 3.73 23.12 -1.59
N GLN A 247 3.86 24.38 -1.17
CA GLN A 247 3.13 24.91 -0.02
C GLN A 247 1.71 25.28 -0.44
N VAL A 248 0.72 24.78 0.32
CA VAL A 248 -0.68 25.14 0.12
C VAL A 248 -1.24 25.62 1.46
N ARG A 249 -1.82 26.83 1.46
CA ARG A 249 -2.49 27.40 2.64
C ARG A 249 -3.99 27.46 2.39
N LEU A 250 -4.75 26.73 3.20
CA LEU A 250 -6.20 26.75 3.17
C LEU A 250 -6.72 28.01 3.86
N LYS A 251 -7.78 28.60 3.29
CA LYS A 251 -8.51 29.72 3.87
C LYS A 251 -9.88 29.26 4.33
N LYS A 252 -10.35 29.75 5.47
CA LYS A 252 -11.72 29.45 5.89
C LYS A 252 -12.72 30.06 4.92
N SER A 253 -13.76 29.29 4.62
CA SER A 253 -14.89 29.83 3.87
C SER A 253 -15.57 30.92 4.69
N LYS A 254 -15.90 32.02 4.01
CA LYS A 254 -16.78 33.04 4.58
C LYS A 254 -18.20 32.52 4.41
N ASP A 255 -18.89 32.31 5.53
CA ASP A 255 -20.33 32.00 5.54
C ASP A 255 -21.13 33.07 4.78
#